data_AF-A0A7W0V0I8-F1
#
_entry.id   AF-A0A7W0V0I8-F1
#
_cell.length_a   1.000
_cell.length_b   1.000
_cell.length_c   1.000
_cell.angle_alpha   90.00
_cell.angle_beta   90.00
_cell.angle_gamma   90.00
#
_symmetry.space_group_name_H-M   'P 1'
#
loop_
_entity.id
_entity.type
_entity.pdbx_description
1 polymer ?
#
loop_
_entity_poly.entity_id
_entity_poly.type
_entity_poly.pdbx_seq_one_letter_code
_entity_poly.pdbx_strand_id
1 'polypeptide(L)'
;MQTEAWLRGPLDGIDPLLMPAAHALVQAATDIEQAAQNLTVQELWSRPGGAASVGFHLRHVAGSIDRLFTYARGKQLTAEQHQALALEAIPGEAPAEANALTRE
;
A
#
# COMPACT_ATOMS: atom_id res chain seq x y z
N MET A 1 10.79 -17.72 7.70
CA MET A 1 11.11 -16.33 7.29
C MET A 1 11.45 -16.36 5.81
N GLN A 2 10.83 -15.46 5.04
CA GLN A 2 11.22 -15.24 3.66
C GLN A 2 12.52 -14.42 3.65
N THR A 3 13.44 -14.70 2.72
CA THR A 3 14.66 -13.89 2.51
C THR A 3 14.27 -12.43 2.29
N GLU A 4 14.93 -11.47 2.93
CA GLU A 4 14.63 -10.04 2.76
C GLU A 4 14.90 -9.58 1.32
N ALA A 5 14.14 -8.60 0.82
CA ALA A 5 14.17 -8.17 -0.58
C ALA A 5 15.57 -7.80 -1.08
N TRP A 6 16.37 -7.11 -0.26
CA TRP A 6 17.74 -6.69 -0.62
C TRP A 6 18.73 -7.85 -0.77
N LEU A 7 18.44 -9.01 -0.15
CA LEU A 7 19.22 -10.24 -0.27
C LEU A 7 18.81 -11.11 -1.47
N ARG A 8 17.73 -10.75 -2.19
CA ARG A 8 17.22 -11.51 -3.34
C ARG A 8 17.92 -11.18 -4.66
N GLY A 9 18.80 -10.19 -4.68
CA GLY A 9 19.47 -9.69 -5.88
C GLY A 9 18.72 -8.52 -6.55
N PRO A 10 19.22 -8.02 -7.69
CA PRO A 10 18.65 -6.88 -8.38
C PRO A 10 17.27 -7.20 -9.00
N LEU A 11 16.43 -6.18 -9.12
CA LEU A 11 15.15 -6.24 -9.82
C LEU A 11 15.34 -5.84 -11.28
N ASP A 12 14.80 -6.64 -12.20
CA ASP A 12 14.89 -6.39 -13.63
C ASP A 12 14.27 -5.03 -14.00
N GLY A 13 14.96 -4.27 -14.85
CA GLY A 13 14.48 -2.97 -15.32
C GLY A 13 14.60 -1.81 -14.33
N ILE A 14 15.18 -2.02 -13.14
CA ILE A 14 15.43 -0.97 -12.16
C ILE A 14 16.89 -0.52 -12.23
N ASP A 15 17.12 0.79 -12.34
CA ASP A 15 18.47 1.38 -12.27
C ASP A 15 19.13 1.04 -10.93
N PRO A 16 20.41 0.60 -10.90
CA PRO A 16 21.12 0.29 -9.66
C PRO A 16 21.07 1.40 -8.60
N LEU A 17 21.01 2.68 -8.99
CA LEU A 17 20.89 3.80 -8.06
C LEU A 17 19.52 3.88 -7.37
N LEU A 18 18.48 3.31 -7.99
CA LEU A 18 17.12 3.25 -7.44
C LEU A 18 16.84 1.93 -6.70
N MET A 19 17.77 0.97 -6.77
CA MET A 19 17.60 -0.37 -6.21
C MET A 19 17.21 -0.38 -4.72
N PRO A 20 17.81 0.44 -3.83
CA PRO A 20 17.43 0.44 -2.41
C PRO A 20 15.97 0.83 -2.18
N ALA A 21 15.46 1.81 -2.94
CA ALA A 21 14.06 2.22 -2.85
C ALA A 21 13.12 1.13 -3.39
N ALA A 22 13.49 0.48 -4.49
CA ALA A 22 12.71 -0.61 -5.05
C ALA A 22 12.65 -1.83 -4.09
N HIS A 23 13.79 -2.21 -3.50
CA HIS A 23 13.82 -3.27 -2.47
C HIS A 23 12.99 -2.91 -1.24
N ALA A 24 13.03 -1.66 -0.78
CA ALA A 24 12.21 -1.21 0.34
C ALA A 24 10.71 -1.33 0.04
N LEU A 25 10.26 -0.96 -1.17
CA LEU A 25 8.86 -1.12 -1.58
C LEU A 25 8.45 -2.61 -1.65
N VAL A 26 9.30 -3.47 -2.20
CA VAL A 26 9.05 -4.92 -2.27
C VAL A 26 8.99 -5.55 -0.88
N GLN A 27 9.89 -5.15 0.03
CA GLN A 27 9.88 -5.62 1.41
C GLN A 27 8.61 -5.15 2.13
N ALA A 28 8.24 -3.88 2.00
CA ALA A 28 7.04 -3.34 2.62
C ALA A 28 5.77 -4.05 2.14
N ALA A 29 5.66 -4.35 0.84
CA ALA A 29 4.53 -5.12 0.30
C ALA A 29 4.45 -6.53 0.91
N THR A 30 5.61 -7.21 1.01
CA THR A 30 5.72 -8.54 1.66
C THR A 30 5.26 -8.49 3.12
N ASP A 31 5.74 -7.49 3.87
CA ASP A 31 5.44 -7.34 5.30
C ASP A 31 3.95 -7.03 5.52
N ILE A 32 3.37 -6.18 4.65
CA ILE A 32 1.96 -5.83 4.65
C ILE A 32 1.08 -7.07 4.41
N GLU A 33 1.40 -7.88 3.39
CA GLU A 33 0.66 -9.13 3.13
C GLU A 33 0.68 -10.06 4.35
N GLN A 34 1.86 -10.26 4.94
CA GLN A 34 2.01 -11.12 6.11
C GLN A 34 1.28 -10.60 7.35
N ALA A 35 1.27 -9.29 7.56
CA ALA A 35 0.58 -8.66 8.67
C ALA A 35 -0.95 -8.67 8.51
N ALA A 36 -1.45 -8.54 7.28
CA ALA A 36 -2.87 -8.41 6.99
C ALA A 36 -3.60 -9.73 6.73
N GLN A 37 -2.89 -10.81 6.34
CA GLN A 37 -3.49 -12.07 5.84
C GLN A 37 -4.54 -12.72 6.75
N ASN A 38 -4.48 -12.50 8.07
CA ASN A 38 -5.36 -13.14 9.05
C ASN A 38 -6.39 -12.18 9.66
N LEU A 39 -6.42 -10.92 9.22
CA LEU A 39 -7.39 -9.96 9.74
C LEU A 39 -8.77 -10.26 9.18
N THR A 40 -9.75 -10.37 10.08
CA THR A 40 -11.15 -10.35 9.67
C THR A 40 -11.53 -8.98 9.12
N VAL A 41 -12.59 -8.92 8.31
CA VAL A 41 -13.15 -7.65 7.82
C VAL A 41 -13.46 -6.68 8.97
N GLN A 42 -13.97 -7.19 10.09
CA GLN A 42 -14.29 -6.38 11.26
C GLN A 42 -13.03 -5.76 11.89
N GLU A 43 -11.96 -6.55 12.06
CA GLU A 43 -10.70 -6.06 12.63
C GLU A 43 -10.03 -5.05 11.68
N LEU A 44 -10.03 -5.35 10.38
CA LEU A 44 -9.45 -4.51 9.34
C LEU A 44 -10.04 -3.10 9.33
N TRP A 45 -11.36 -2.98 9.53
CA TRP A 45 -12.08 -1.71 9.52
C TRP A 45 -12.37 -1.14 10.91
N SER A 46 -11.89 -1.79 11.98
CA SER A 46 -12.01 -1.28 13.34
C SER A 46 -11.19 -0.01 13.56
N ARG A 47 -11.61 0.82 14.52
CA ARG A 47 -10.95 2.09 14.88
C ARG A 47 -10.70 2.15 16.39
N PRO A 48 -9.83 1.28 16.93
CA PRO A 48 -9.57 1.23 18.36
C PRO A 48 -9.04 2.57 18.85
N GLY A 49 -9.64 3.12 19.92
CA GLY A 49 -9.25 4.42 20.46
C GLY A 49 -9.44 5.60 19.48
N GLY A 50 -10.24 5.45 18.43
CA GLY A 50 -10.46 6.49 17.41
C GLY A 50 -9.37 6.58 16.33
N ALA A 51 -8.36 5.70 16.38
CA ALA A 51 -7.31 5.62 15.37
C ALA A 51 -7.86 5.36 13.95
N ALA A 52 -7.03 5.59 12.94
CA ALA A 52 -7.33 5.16 11.59
C ALA A 52 -7.34 3.62 11.53
N SER A 53 -8.19 3.07 10.66
CA SER A 53 -8.30 1.61 10.51
C SER A 53 -7.12 1.05 9.72
N VAL A 54 -6.87 -0.25 9.86
CA VAL A 54 -5.87 -0.94 9.01
C VAL A 54 -6.27 -0.82 7.54
N GLY A 55 -7.56 -0.98 7.20
CA GLY A 55 -8.07 -0.83 5.84
C GLY A 55 -7.80 0.55 5.23
N PHE A 56 -7.90 1.62 6.03
CA PHE A 56 -7.47 2.96 5.61
C PHE A 56 -5.96 3.00 5.32
N HIS A 57 -5.13 2.49 6.24
CA HIS A 57 -3.68 2.51 6.07
C HIS A 57 -3.22 1.74 4.83
N LEU A 58 -3.81 0.58 4.55
CA LEU A 58 -3.49 -0.22 3.35
C LEU A 58 -3.76 0.57 2.07
N ARG A 59 -4.94 1.20 1.96
CA ARG A 59 -5.27 2.07 0.81
C ARG A 59 -4.38 3.30 0.75
N HIS A 60 -4.11 3.91 1.90
CA HIS A 60 -3.33 5.13 1.98
C HIS A 60 -1.88 4.90 1.56
N VAL A 61 -1.29 3.74 1.87
CA VAL A 61 0.07 3.38 1.41
C VAL A 61 0.12 3.32 -0.11
N ALA A 62 -0.77 2.55 -0.74
CA ALA A 62 -0.82 2.42 -2.21
C ALA A 62 -1.10 3.79 -2.88
N GLY A 63 -2.12 4.51 -2.42
CA GLY A 63 -2.48 5.82 -2.94
C GLY A 63 -1.37 6.86 -2.76
N SER A 64 -0.63 6.82 -1.65
CA SER A 64 0.48 7.76 -1.43
C SER A 64 1.66 7.48 -2.34
N ILE A 65 1.98 6.22 -2.62
CA ILE A 65 3.04 5.85 -3.58
C ILE A 65 2.68 6.32 -4.99
N ASP A 66 1.44 6.10 -5.44
CA ASP A 66 0.96 6.57 -6.75
C ASP A 66 1.06 8.10 -6.89
N ARG A 67 0.63 8.84 -5.86
CA ARG A 67 0.74 10.31 -5.81
C ARG A 67 2.21 10.77 -5.80
N LEU A 68 3.08 10.13 -5.02
CA LEU A 68 4.51 10.46 -4.97
C LEU A 68 5.18 10.23 -6.35
N PHE A 69 4.86 9.14 -7.04
CA PHE A 69 5.38 8.92 -8.39
C PHE A 69 4.77 9.84 -9.44
N THR A 70 3.54 10.33 -9.22
CA THR A 70 2.97 11.40 -10.06
C THR A 70 3.79 12.68 -9.93
N TYR A 71 4.14 13.08 -8.71
CA TYR A 71 5.01 14.25 -8.48
C TYR A 71 6.44 14.04 -8.97
N ALA A 72 7.02 12.86 -8.80
CA ALA A 72 8.35 12.54 -9.31
C ALA A 72 8.45 12.66 -10.84
N ARG A 73 7.32 12.48 -11.55
CA ARG A 73 7.19 12.69 -13.00
C ARG A 73 6.88 14.15 -13.39
N GLY A 74 6.88 15.08 -12.44
CA GLY A 74 6.56 16.50 -12.67
C GLY A 74 5.09 16.75 -13.01
N LYS A 75 4.19 15.81 -12.68
CA LYS A 75 2.76 15.91 -12.96
C LYS A 75 1.98 16.36 -11.73
N GLN A 76 0.81 16.92 -11.95
CA GLN A 76 -0.18 17.20 -10.90
C GLN A 76 -1.15 16.02 -10.75
N LEU A 77 -1.83 15.96 -9.60
CA LEU A 77 -2.84 14.93 -9.36
C LEU A 77 -4.05 15.13 -10.26
N THR A 78 -4.63 14.02 -10.72
CA THR A 78 -5.87 14.03 -11.48
C THR A 78 -7.10 14.10 -10.56
N ALA A 79 -8.27 14.38 -11.13
CA ALA A 79 -9.53 14.36 -10.39
C ALA A 79 -9.80 12.97 -9.81
N GLU A 80 -9.44 11.91 -10.53
CA GLU A 80 -9.60 10.52 -10.10
C GLU A 80 -8.70 10.21 -8.88
N GLN A 81 -7.45 10.69 -8.87
CA GLN A 81 -6.56 10.53 -7.72
C GLN A 81 -7.07 11.28 -6.48
N HIS A 82 -7.66 12.47 -6.67
CA HIS A 82 -8.32 13.20 -5.59
C HIS A 82 -9.57 12.49 -5.06
N GLN A 83 -10.37 11.93 -5.96
CA GLN A 83 -11.54 11.13 -5.59
C GLN A 83 -11.12 9.89 -4.81
N ALA A 84 -10.12 9.15 -5.29
CA ALA A 84 -9.58 7.97 -4.61
C ALA A 84 -9.11 8.32 -3.19
N LEU A 85 -8.36 9.43 -3.02
CA LEU A 85 -7.92 9.93 -1.72
C LEU A 85 -9.09 10.17 -0.75
N ALA A 86 -10.19 10.78 -1.22
CA ALA A 86 -11.37 11.04 -0.39
C ALA A 86 -12.09 9.74 0.05
N LEU A 87 -11.93 8.66 -0.70
CA LEU A 87 -12.57 7.36 -0.45
C LEU A 87 -11.71 6.40 0.38
N GLU A 88 -10.44 6.73 0.69
CA GLU A 88 -9.51 5.83 1.39
C GLU A 88 -10.06 5.31 2.73
N ALA A 89 -10.84 6.13 3.45
CA ALA A 89 -11.43 5.78 4.74
C ALA A 89 -12.80 5.05 4.66
N ILE A 90 -13.37 4.87 3.46
CA ILE A 90 -14.72 4.35 3.27
C ILE A 90 -14.68 2.85 2.96
N PRO A 91 -15.11 1.94 3.84
CA PRO A 91 -14.96 0.50 3.63
C PRO A 91 -15.55 -0.04 2.31
N GLY A 92 -16.66 0.55 1.85
CA GLY A 92 -17.50 0.08 0.73
C GLY A 92 -18.84 -0.49 1.23
N GLU A 93 -19.79 -0.75 0.31
CA GLU A 93 -21.07 -1.40 0.66
C GLU A 93 -20.86 -2.83 1.16
N ALA A 94 -20.00 -3.58 0.46
CA ALA A 94 -19.30 -4.73 1.01
C ALA A 94 -17.90 -4.25 1.45
N PRO A 95 -17.60 -4.21 2.76
CA PRO A 95 -16.29 -3.78 3.21
C PRO A 95 -15.18 -4.66 2.61
N ALA A 96 -14.15 -4.02 2.05
CA ALA A 96 -13.07 -4.75 1.41
C ALA A 96 -12.36 -5.68 2.40
N GLU A 97 -11.99 -6.87 1.94
CA GLU A 97 -11.16 -7.82 2.68
C GLU A 97 -9.67 -7.48 2.53
N ALA A 98 -8.83 -7.97 3.43
CA ALA A 98 -7.39 -7.70 3.42
C ALA A 98 -6.74 -8.06 2.07
N ASN A 99 -7.07 -9.22 1.51
CA ASN A 99 -6.55 -9.68 0.22
C ASN A 99 -6.87 -8.74 -0.96
N ALA A 100 -7.98 -8.01 -0.88
CA ALA A 100 -8.37 -7.05 -1.90
C ALA A 100 -7.60 -5.73 -1.80
N LEU A 101 -6.96 -5.47 -0.66
CA LEU A 101 -6.21 -4.23 -0.39
C LEU A 101 -4.69 -4.43 -0.43
N THR A 102 -4.21 -5.69 -0.50
CA THR A 102 -2.79 -6.02 -0.54
C THR A 102 -2.32 -6.57 -1.89
N ARG A 103 -3.24 -7.00 -2.76
CA ARG A 103 -2.95 -7.47 -4.12
C ARG A 103 -3.34 -6.42 -5.15
N GLU A 104 -2.47 -5.45 -5.37
CA GLU A 104 -2.51 -4.57 -6.55
C GLU A 104 -1.13 -4.49 -7.21
#